data_AF-A0A2E4STK2-F1
#
_entry.id   AF-A0A2E4STK2-F1
#
_cell.length_a   1.000
_cell.length_b   1.000
_cell.length_c   1.000
_cell.angle_alpha   90.00
_cell.angle_beta   90.00
_cell.angle_gamma   90.00
#
_symmetry.space_group_name_H-M   'P 1'
#
loop_
_entity.id
_entity.type
_entity.pdbx_description
1 polymer ?
#
loop_
_entity_poly.entity_id
_entity_poly.type
_entity_poly.pdbx_seq_one_letter_code
_entity_poly.pdbx_strand_id
1 'polypeptide(L)'
;MFEAYTSIFPFGDLPQDAIGFDAGCGSGRWARFFAERVGTLHCVDASEKAVEVARRTLADRSNVCFHHEDLTEMSIPSGSCDFGYSLGVLHHVPDTERALRACVDRLKPGAPFLVYLYYRLEDAGLGRRLTLRMVTLLRYVVARLPRRLKGPVTDCIAVLVYFPLARMAALVEKMGGDPSHIPLFQYRGRSFYVMRNDALDRFGTRLEKRFTQAEIMTLLTEAGLDDIKFSEDPPWWVAVGHRSSGLND
;
A
#
# COMPACT_ATOMS: atom_id res chain seq x y z
N MET A 1 5.77 -0.11 -11.93
CA MET A 1 5.11 -0.57 -10.68
C MET A 1 4.63 0.63 -9.90
N PHE A 2 5.57 1.52 -9.55
CA PHE A 2 5.32 2.83 -8.96
C PHE A 2 4.16 3.60 -9.60
N GLU A 3 4.21 3.79 -10.93
CA GLU A 3 3.17 4.52 -11.67
C GLU A 3 1.75 4.00 -11.45
N ALA A 4 1.56 2.69 -11.34
CA ALA A 4 0.24 2.12 -11.10
C ALA A 4 -0.34 2.48 -9.72
N TYR A 5 0.51 2.83 -8.75
CA TYR A 5 0.11 3.24 -7.40
C TYR A 5 0.12 4.76 -7.22
N THR A 6 0.66 5.51 -8.17
CA THR A 6 0.84 6.96 -8.05
C THR A 6 0.29 7.73 -9.25
N SER A 7 -0.46 7.07 -10.15
CA SER A 7 -0.98 7.68 -11.39
C SER A 7 -1.90 8.87 -11.11
N ILE A 8 -2.64 8.80 -10.01
CA ILE A 8 -3.55 9.85 -9.55
C ILE A 8 -2.92 10.80 -8.51
N PHE A 9 -1.64 10.61 -8.17
CA PHE A 9 -0.96 11.44 -7.18
C PHE A 9 -0.45 12.74 -7.82
N PRO A 10 -0.77 13.92 -7.25
CA PRO A 10 -0.53 15.20 -7.90
C PRO A 10 0.90 15.70 -7.70
N PHE A 11 1.90 15.01 -8.24
CA PHE A 11 3.30 15.43 -8.14
C PHE A 11 3.55 16.84 -8.67
N GLY A 12 2.78 17.30 -9.66
CA GLY A 12 2.91 18.63 -10.26
C GLY A 12 2.45 19.78 -9.35
N ASP A 13 1.64 19.49 -8.33
CA ASP A 13 1.10 20.48 -7.42
C ASP A 13 1.99 20.65 -6.17
N LEU A 14 3.00 19.79 -6.00
CA LEU A 14 3.92 19.85 -4.88
C LEU A 14 4.97 20.97 -5.07
N PRO A 15 5.38 21.65 -4.00
CA PRO A 15 6.50 22.59 -4.07
C PRO A 15 7.80 21.87 -4.42
N GLN A 16 8.76 22.59 -5.02
CA GLN A 16 10.03 22.03 -5.50
C GLN A 16 10.81 21.28 -4.40
N ASP A 17 10.81 21.80 -3.18
CA ASP A 17 11.47 21.18 -2.01
C ASP A 17 10.46 20.53 -1.05
N ALA A 18 9.40 19.92 -1.60
CA ALA A 18 8.33 19.33 -0.81
C ALA A 18 8.85 18.40 0.31
N ILE A 19 8.24 18.55 1.48
CA ILE A 19 8.48 17.70 2.65
C ILE A 19 7.30 16.76 2.78
N GLY A 20 7.53 15.46 2.83
CA GLY A 20 6.44 14.50 3.06
C GLY A 20 6.87 13.25 3.79
N PHE A 21 5.96 12.29 3.91
CA PHE A 21 6.19 11.07 4.68
C PHE A 21 5.64 9.80 4.02
N ASP A 22 6.33 8.69 4.29
CA ASP A 22 5.96 7.30 4.00
C ASP A 22 5.51 6.63 5.30
N ALA A 23 4.20 6.50 5.50
CA ALA A 23 3.60 5.87 6.67
C ALA A 23 3.58 4.34 6.51
N GLY A 24 4.55 3.67 7.13
CA GLY A 24 4.84 2.24 7.02
C GLY A 24 5.78 1.92 5.86
N CYS A 25 6.95 2.56 5.86
CA CYS A 25 7.89 2.51 4.75
C CYS A 25 8.43 1.10 4.43
N GLY A 26 8.31 0.14 5.36
CA GLY A 26 8.74 -1.23 5.17
C GLY A 26 10.21 -1.33 4.78
N SER A 27 10.49 -1.91 3.62
CA SER A 27 11.86 -2.03 3.09
C SER A 27 12.39 -0.78 2.37
N GLY A 28 11.62 0.31 2.32
CA GLY A 28 11.94 1.51 1.53
C GLY A 28 11.68 1.35 0.03
N ARG A 29 10.89 0.35 -0.38
CA ARG A 29 10.61 0.05 -1.80
C ARG A 29 9.97 1.23 -2.52
N TRP A 30 8.97 1.86 -1.89
CA TRP A 30 8.26 3.01 -2.47
C TRP A 30 9.02 4.31 -2.25
N ALA A 31 9.55 4.50 -1.04
CA ALA A 31 10.36 5.65 -0.65
C ALA A 31 11.48 5.98 -1.64
N ARG A 32 12.11 4.99 -2.28
CA ARG A 32 13.15 5.25 -3.31
C ARG A 32 12.64 6.16 -4.44
N PHE A 33 11.43 5.93 -4.92
CA PHE A 33 10.88 6.66 -6.06
C PHE A 33 10.31 8.02 -5.65
N PHE A 34 9.81 8.15 -4.42
CA PHE A 34 9.37 9.45 -3.89
C PHE A 34 10.56 10.35 -3.55
N ALA A 35 11.62 9.80 -2.94
CA ALA A 35 12.83 10.55 -2.58
C ALA A 35 13.54 11.19 -3.79
N GLU A 36 13.35 10.66 -5.01
CA GLU A 36 13.87 11.26 -6.24
C GLU A 36 13.12 12.54 -6.67
N ARG A 37 11.95 12.82 -6.08
CA ARG A 37 11.00 13.84 -6.57
C ARG A 37 10.70 14.93 -5.55
N VAL A 38 11.30 14.90 -4.37
CA VAL A 38 10.93 15.74 -3.23
C VAL A 38 12.15 16.22 -2.46
N GLY A 39 12.00 17.33 -1.73
CA GLY A 39 13.07 17.92 -0.93
C GLY A 39 13.42 17.08 0.29
N THR A 40 12.44 16.52 1.01
CA THR A 40 12.68 15.64 2.17
C THR A 40 11.59 14.58 2.31
N LEU A 41 11.98 13.35 2.60
CA LEU A 41 11.05 12.23 2.84
C LEU A 41 11.28 11.60 4.22
N HIS A 42 10.24 11.64 5.07
CA HIS A 42 10.21 10.96 6.36
C HIS A 42 9.67 9.53 6.19
N CYS A 43 10.51 8.53 6.37
CA CYS A 43 10.14 7.11 6.37
C CYS A 43 9.82 6.65 7.79
N VAL A 44 8.57 6.32 8.07
CA VAL A 44 8.10 5.88 9.40
C VAL A 44 7.71 4.41 9.35
N ASP A 45 8.15 3.60 10.31
CA ASP A 45 7.70 2.21 10.45
C ASP A 45 7.81 1.72 11.91
N ALA A 46 6.82 0.95 12.38
CA ALA A 46 6.79 0.40 13.73
C ALA A 46 7.74 -0.81 13.92
N SER A 47 8.33 -1.32 12.84
CA SER A 47 9.29 -2.44 12.87
C SER A 47 10.71 -1.92 12.69
N GLU A 48 11.51 -1.94 13.77
CA GLU A 48 12.94 -1.61 13.74
C GLU A 48 13.69 -2.34 12.60
N LYS A 49 13.40 -3.64 12.39
CA LYS A 49 14.01 -4.43 11.31
C LYS A 49 13.65 -3.91 9.91
N ALA A 50 12.44 -3.36 9.75
CA ALA A 50 12.02 -2.79 8.48
C ALA A 50 12.78 -1.48 8.23
N VAL A 51 12.85 -0.61 9.25
CA VAL A 51 13.65 0.62 9.23
C VAL A 51 15.12 0.35 8.90
N GLU A 52 15.75 -0.66 9.51
CA GLU A 52 17.13 -1.06 9.18
C GLU A 52 17.30 -1.46 7.71
N VAL A 53 16.34 -2.21 7.15
CA VAL A 53 16.35 -2.58 5.73
C VAL A 53 16.16 -1.34 4.87
N ALA A 54 15.23 -0.45 5.21
CA ALA A 54 14.99 0.79 4.48
C ALA A 54 16.23 1.70 4.45
N ARG A 55 16.95 1.82 5.58
CA ARG A 55 18.23 2.55 5.66
C ARG A 55 19.27 2.00 4.70
N ARG A 56 19.40 0.68 4.60
CA ARG A 56 20.33 0.05 3.64
C ARG A 56 19.88 0.24 2.19
N THR A 57 18.57 0.10 1.94
CA THR A 57 17.95 0.27 0.63
C THR A 57 18.18 1.68 0.08
N LEU A 58 18.11 2.70 0.94
CA LEU A 58 18.14 4.11 0.56
C LEU A 58 19.43 4.80 1.02
N ALA A 59 20.51 4.04 1.22
CA ALA A 59 21.79 4.58 1.71
C ALA A 59 22.41 5.63 0.77
N ASP A 60 22.01 5.62 -0.50
CA ASP A 60 22.39 6.59 -1.54
C ASP A 60 21.51 7.85 -1.56
N ARG A 61 20.49 7.94 -0.70
CA ARG A 61 19.54 9.07 -0.62
C ARG A 61 19.82 9.90 0.64
N SER A 62 20.37 11.09 0.45
CA SER A 62 20.69 12.02 1.55
C SER A 62 19.48 12.79 2.10
N ASN A 63 18.36 12.78 1.38
CA ASN A 63 17.13 13.51 1.71
C ASN A 63 16.07 12.66 2.42
N VAL A 64 16.45 11.49 2.96
CA VAL A 64 15.54 10.58 3.65
C VAL A 64 15.84 10.53 5.14
N CYS A 65 14.82 10.81 5.95
CA CYS A 65 14.83 10.69 7.40
C CYS A 65 14.09 9.42 7.82
N PHE A 66 14.57 8.69 8.82
CA PHE A 66 13.96 7.42 9.24
C PHE A 66 13.54 7.45 10.70
N HIS A 67 12.32 6.99 10.96
CA HIS A 67 11.66 7.01 12.26
C HIS A 67 11.16 5.61 12.61
N HIS A 68 11.65 5.05 13.72
CA HIS A 68 11.13 3.80 14.28
C HIS A 68 10.04 4.16 15.29
N GLU A 69 8.83 4.33 14.79
CA GLU A 69 7.70 4.89 15.52
C GLU A 69 6.40 4.22 15.10
N ASP A 70 5.41 4.20 16.00
CA ASP A 70 4.04 3.85 15.64
C ASP A 70 3.39 5.02 14.88
N LEU A 71 2.55 4.72 13.88
CA LEU A 71 1.90 5.76 13.08
C LEU A 71 0.98 6.66 13.91
N THR A 72 0.52 6.21 15.08
CA THR A 72 -0.30 7.02 15.99
C THR A 72 0.51 7.98 16.86
N GLU A 73 1.84 7.84 16.89
CA GLU A 73 2.76 8.60 17.77
C GLU A 73 3.96 9.18 17.00
N MET A 74 3.75 9.59 15.74
CA MET A 74 4.81 10.14 14.90
C MET A 74 5.38 11.45 15.45
N SER A 75 6.72 11.56 15.49
CA SER A 75 7.46 12.74 15.92
C SER A 75 7.48 13.88 14.91
N ILE A 76 7.03 13.62 13.67
CA ILE A 76 6.78 14.62 12.64
C ILE A 76 5.81 15.68 13.20
N PRO A 77 6.08 17.00 13.09
CA PRO A 77 5.16 18.01 13.59
C PRO A 77 3.82 18.03 12.85
N SER A 78 2.73 18.32 13.56
CA SER A 78 1.42 18.52 12.93
C SER A 78 1.43 19.67 11.92
N GLY A 79 0.71 19.51 10.81
CA GLY A 79 0.59 20.56 9.79
C GLY A 79 1.89 20.92 9.07
N SER A 80 2.89 20.04 9.04
CA SER A 80 4.23 20.35 8.53
C SER A 80 4.57 19.75 7.17
N CYS A 81 3.83 18.73 6.71
CA CYS A 81 4.13 18.01 5.47
C CYS A 81 3.28 18.49 4.29
N ASP A 82 3.92 18.71 3.15
CA ASP A 82 3.29 19.04 1.86
C ASP A 82 2.57 17.84 1.23
N PHE A 83 2.87 16.62 1.66
CA PHE A 83 2.14 15.41 1.28
C PHE A 83 2.40 14.27 2.26
N GLY A 84 1.63 13.20 2.14
CA GLY A 84 1.89 11.93 2.82
C GLY A 84 1.35 10.76 2.02
N TYR A 85 1.89 9.56 2.29
CA TYR A 85 1.32 8.36 1.71
C TYR A 85 1.46 7.13 2.60
N SER A 86 0.52 6.19 2.45
CA SER A 86 0.57 4.84 3.04
C SER A 86 0.19 3.81 1.99
N LEU A 87 1.18 3.05 1.50
CA LEU A 87 0.97 2.07 0.44
C LEU A 87 1.03 0.63 0.96
N GLY A 88 -0.13 0.13 1.38
CA GLY A 88 -0.29 -1.27 1.79
C GLY A 88 -0.04 -1.54 3.28
N VAL A 89 -0.26 -0.55 4.14
CA VAL A 89 0.11 -0.59 5.57
C VAL A 89 -1.10 -0.48 6.47
N LEU A 90 -1.88 0.60 6.33
CA LEU A 90 -2.96 0.97 7.25
C LEU A 90 -4.02 -0.13 7.47
N HIS A 91 -4.20 -1.05 6.52
CA HIS A 91 -5.13 -2.19 6.63
C HIS A 91 -4.62 -3.34 7.53
N HIS A 92 -3.35 -3.30 7.94
CA HIS A 92 -2.76 -4.19 8.94
C HIS A 92 -2.71 -3.57 10.34
N VAL A 93 -3.02 -2.28 10.47
CA VAL A 93 -2.98 -1.56 11.75
C VAL A 93 -4.23 -1.89 12.59
N PRO A 94 -4.09 -2.23 13.89
CA PRO A 94 -5.22 -2.56 14.76
C PRO A 94 -6.30 -1.49 14.80
N ASP A 95 -5.90 -0.22 14.92
CA ASP A 95 -6.78 0.95 14.86
C ASP A 95 -6.45 1.79 13.63
N THR A 96 -7.08 1.43 12.51
CA THR A 96 -6.82 2.03 11.20
C THR A 96 -7.28 3.50 11.16
N GLU A 97 -8.40 3.81 11.80
CA GLU A 97 -8.94 5.18 11.86
C GLU A 97 -8.02 6.10 12.62
N ARG A 98 -7.58 5.69 13.82
CA ARG A 98 -6.67 6.51 14.63
C ARG A 98 -5.33 6.73 13.92
N ALA A 99 -4.77 5.70 13.29
CA ALA A 99 -3.53 5.82 12.52
C ALA A 99 -3.69 6.73 11.30
N LEU A 100 -4.82 6.64 10.60
CA LEU A 100 -5.12 7.50 9.46
C LEU A 100 -5.29 8.97 9.91
N ARG A 101 -6.04 9.25 10.98
CA ARG A 101 -6.16 10.60 11.57
C ARG A 101 -4.80 11.17 11.94
N ALA A 102 -3.97 10.38 12.62
CA ALA A 102 -2.61 10.80 12.97
C ALA A 102 -1.76 11.13 11.72
N CYS A 103 -1.93 10.40 10.61
CA CYS A 103 -1.31 10.72 9.33
C CYS A 103 -1.82 12.05 8.77
N VAL A 104 -3.14 12.24 8.71
CA VAL A 104 -3.75 13.46 8.18
C VAL A 104 -3.34 14.68 9.00
N ASP A 105 -3.21 14.55 10.31
CA ASP A 105 -2.77 15.62 11.21
C ASP A 105 -1.38 16.17 10.86
N ARG A 106 -0.51 15.39 10.20
CA ARG A 106 0.83 15.83 9.78
C ARG A 106 0.83 16.64 8.49
N LEU A 107 -0.23 16.55 7.69
CA LEU A 107 -0.34 17.24 6.40
C LEU A 107 -0.63 18.72 6.58
N LYS A 108 -0.09 19.61 5.76
CA LYS A 108 -0.56 21.01 5.70
C LYS A 108 -2.03 21.05 5.24
N PRO A 109 -2.81 22.09 5.57
CA PRO A 109 -4.11 22.32 4.95
C PRO A 109 -4.00 22.25 3.40
N GLY A 110 -4.85 21.46 2.76
CA GLY A 110 -4.84 21.24 1.31
C GLY A 110 -3.81 20.24 0.79
N ALA A 111 -2.92 19.69 1.62
CA ALA A 111 -1.90 18.75 1.17
C ALA A 111 -2.49 17.36 0.83
N PRO A 112 -2.02 16.69 -0.25
CA PRO A 112 -2.50 15.37 -0.66
C PRO A 112 -2.02 14.24 0.26
N PHE A 113 -2.90 13.26 0.46
CA PHE A 113 -2.63 11.98 1.08
C PHE A 113 -2.95 10.83 0.13
N LEU A 114 -1.94 10.03 -0.23
CA LEU A 114 -2.10 8.85 -1.07
C LEU A 114 -2.23 7.59 -0.21
N VAL A 115 -3.27 6.81 -0.42
CA VAL A 115 -3.47 5.56 0.32
C VAL A 115 -3.75 4.39 -0.62
N TYR A 116 -3.20 3.24 -0.26
CA TYR A 116 -3.60 1.95 -0.83
C TYR A 116 -3.97 0.97 0.29
N LEU A 117 -5.22 0.51 0.27
CA LEU A 117 -5.78 -0.46 1.22
C LEU A 117 -6.18 -1.76 0.50
N TYR A 118 -6.12 -2.87 1.22
CA TYR A 118 -6.65 -4.14 0.68
C TYR A 118 -8.17 -4.13 0.62
N TYR A 119 -8.66 -4.68 -0.48
CA TYR A 119 -10.04 -4.54 -0.91
C TYR A 119 -10.87 -5.80 -0.65
N ARG A 120 -12.18 -5.60 -0.44
CA ARG A 120 -13.22 -6.64 -0.43
C ARG A 120 -13.91 -6.61 -1.81
N LEU A 121 -13.78 -7.68 -2.59
CA LEU A 121 -14.43 -7.81 -3.91
C LEU A 121 -15.95 -7.94 -3.73
N GLU A 122 -16.68 -6.84 -3.86
CA GLU A 122 -18.15 -6.88 -3.75
C GLU A 122 -18.84 -7.29 -5.06
N ASP A 123 -18.20 -7.06 -6.22
CA ASP A 123 -18.78 -7.41 -7.54
C ASP A 123 -18.10 -8.58 -8.25
N ALA A 124 -17.58 -9.52 -7.46
CA ALA A 124 -17.13 -10.79 -7.98
C ALA A 124 -18.35 -11.69 -8.30
N GLY A 125 -18.52 -12.12 -9.56
CA GLY A 125 -19.44 -13.21 -9.90
C GLY A 125 -19.22 -14.45 -9.02
N LEU A 126 -20.21 -15.34 -8.92
CA LEU A 126 -20.22 -16.49 -7.99
C LEU A 126 -18.88 -17.27 -7.92
N GLY A 127 -18.23 -17.52 -9.05
CA GLY A 127 -16.93 -18.22 -9.09
C GLY A 127 -15.78 -17.44 -8.41
N ARG A 128 -15.75 -16.11 -8.56
CA ARG A 128 -14.74 -15.25 -7.93
C ARG A 128 -15.03 -15.09 -6.42
N ARG A 129 -16.30 -15.09 -5.98
CA ARG A 129 -16.66 -15.20 -4.55
C ARG A 129 -16.20 -16.51 -3.92
N LEU A 130 -16.39 -17.64 -4.60
CA LEU A 130 -15.93 -18.93 -4.12
C LEU A 130 -14.39 -18.97 -4.02
N THR A 131 -13.70 -18.45 -5.04
CA THR A 131 -12.23 -18.33 -5.03
C THR A 131 -11.74 -17.52 -3.83
N LEU A 132 -12.39 -16.40 -3.53
CA LEU A 132 -12.03 -15.59 -2.37
C LEU A 132 -12.30 -16.30 -1.04
N ARG A 133 -13.38 -17.06 -0.95
CA ARG A 133 -13.68 -17.85 0.25
C ARG A 133 -12.60 -18.90 0.49
N MET A 134 -12.14 -19.56 -0.57
CA MET A 134 -11.01 -20.50 -0.51
C MET A 134 -9.70 -19.81 -0.12
N VAL A 135 -9.38 -18.66 -0.71
CA VAL A 135 -8.20 -17.84 -0.36
C VAL A 135 -8.26 -17.40 1.11
N THR A 136 -9.43 -16.97 1.59
CA THR A 136 -9.63 -16.56 2.99
C THR A 136 -9.50 -17.74 3.96
N LEU A 137 -10.01 -18.93 3.61
CA LEU A 137 -9.84 -20.13 4.41
C LEU A 137 -8.37 -20.56 4.46
N LEU A 138 -7.70 -20.61 3.31
CA LEU A 138 -6.28 -20.93 3.21
C LEU A 138 -5.47 -19.97 4.08
N ARG A 139 -5.76 -18.68 3.99
CA ARG A 139 -5.14 -17.66 4.84
C ARG A 139 -5.40 -17.90 6.32
N TYR A 140 -6.63 -18.18 6.73
CA TYR A 140 -6.97 -18.44 8.13
C TYR A 140 -6.10 -19.56 8.72
N VAL A 141 -5.81 -20.59 7.93
CA VAL A 141 -4.90 -21.69 8.28
C VAL A 141 -3.44 -21.22 8.29
N VAL A 142 -2.95 -20.63 7.20
CA VAL A 142 -1.53 -20.21 7.06
C VAL A 142 -1.14 -19.15 8.11
N ALA A 143 -2.01 -18.19 8.40
CA ALA A 143 -1.76 -17.15 9.39
C ALA A 143 -1.63 -17.69 10.83
N ARG A 144 -2.19 -18.87 11.12
CA ARG A 144 -2.07 -19.57 12.42
C ARG A 144 -0.83 -20.45 12.53
N LEU A 145 -0.16 -20.77 11.42
CA LEU A 145 1.06 -21.59 11.45
C LEU A 145 2.18 -20.92 12.28
N PRO A 146 3.09 -21.71 12.87
CA PRO A 146 4.32 -21.20 13.49
C PRO A 146 5.14 -20.38 12.49
N ARG A 147 5.82 -19.31 12.96
CA ARG A 147 6.60 -18.40 12.09
C ARG A 147 7.59 -19.13 11.17
N ARG A 148 8.18 -20.24 11.63
CA ARG A 148 9.14 -21.07 10.87
C ARG A 148 8.52 -21.77 9.65
N LEU A 149 7.20 -22.02 9.66
CA LEU A 149 6.49 -22.70 8.57
C LEU A 149 5.79 -21.73 7.62
N LYS A 150 5.55 -20.48 8.05
CA LYS A 150 4.89 -19.47 7.20
C LYS A 150 5.68 -19.17 5.93
N GLY A 151 6.99 -18.93 6.04
CA GLY A 151 7.85 -18.67 4.90
C GLY A 151 7.77 -19.77 3.84
N PRO A 152 8.12 -21.02 4.17
CA PRO A 152 8.05 -22.14 3.22
C PRO A 152 6.66 -22.33 2.58
N VAL A 153 5.58 -22.21 3.36
CA VAL A 153 4.22 -22.38 2.83
C VAL A 153 3.83 -21.25 1.86
N THR A 154 4.17 -20.01 2.20
CA THR A 154 3.91 -18.85 1.32
C THR A 154 4.79 -18.87 0.06
N ASP A 155 6.03 -19.37 0.17
CA ASP A 155 6.91 -19.64 -0.97
C ASP A 155 6.31 -20.69 -1.91
N CYS A 156 5.76 -21.80 -1.37
CA CYS A 156 5.05 -22.80 -2.17
C CYS A 156 3.83 -22.21 -2.88
N ILE A 157 3.04 -21.34 -2.22
CA ILE A 157 1.92 -20.64 -2.86
C ILE A 157 2.42 -19.74 -4.00
N ALA A 158 3.52 -19.02 -3.78
CA ALA A 158 4.11 -18.17 -4.81
C ALA A 158 4.58 -18.98 -6.03
N VAL A 159 5.19 -20.15 -5.82
CA VAL A 159 5.66 -21.04 -6.91
C VAL A 159 4.50 -21.72 -7.63
N LEU A 160 3.52 -22.24 -6.90
CA LEU A 160 2.47 -23.11 -7.46
C LEU A 160 1.24 -22.35 -7.96
N VAL A 161 1.02 -21.13 -7.49
CA VAL A 161 -0.18 -20.33 -7.84
C VAL A 161 0.23 -19.05 -8.54
N TYR A 162 1.02 -18.18 -7.89
CA TYR A 162 1.31 -16.86 -8.45
C TYR A 162 2.14 -16.95 -9.73
N PHE A 163 3.25 -17.69 -9.70
CA PHE A 163 4.17 -17.79 -10.82
C PHE A 163 3.52 -18.35 -12.10
N PRO A 164 2.84 -19.52 -12.10
CA PRO A 164 2.24 -20.06 -13.33
C PRO A 164 1.13 -19.16 -13.88
N LEU A 165 0.26 -18.61 -13.03
CA LEU A 165 -0.81 -17.73 -13.47
C LEU A 165 -0.25 -16.41 -14.06
N ALA A 166 0.78 -15.84 -13.44
CA ALA A 166 1.46 -14.66 -13.97
C ALA A 166 2.16 -14.94 -15.30
N ARG A 167 2.81 -16.10 -15.46
CA ARG A 167 3.46 -16.48 -16.72
C ARG A 167 2.45 -16.79 -17.83
N MET A 168 1.31 -17.38 -17.49
CA MET A 168 0.21 -17.58 -18.43
C MET A 168 -0.36 -16.23 -18.92
N ALA A 169 -0.57 -15.28 -18.01
CA ALA A 169 -1.00 -13.93 -18.38
C ALA A 169 0.03 -13.21 -19.26
N ALA A 170 1.33 -13.34 -18.97
CA ALA A 170 2.39 -12.76 -19.79
C ALA A 170 2.44 -13.40 -21.19
N LEU A 171 2.19 -14.71 -21.29
CA LEU A 171 2.14 -15.41 -22.57
C LEU A 171 0.95 -14.94 -23.41
N VAL A 172 -0.24 -14.80 -22.82
CA VAL A 172 -1.43 -14.29 -23.52
C VAL A 172 -1.21 -12.89 -24.06
N GLU A 173 -0.65 -11.99 -23.26
CA GLU A 173 -0.29 -10.64 -23.69
C GLU A 173 0.74 -10.67 -24.84
N LYS A 174 1.75 -11.53 -24.75
CA LYS A 174 2.77 -11.70 -25.80
C LYS A 174 2.20 -12.25 -27.11
N MET A 175 1.13 -13.03 -27.05
CA MET A 175 0.40 -13.54 -28.21
C MET A 175 -0.64 -12.53 -28.75
N GLY A 176 -0.74 -11.33 -28.17
CA GLY A 176 -1.68 -10.28 -28.59
C GLY A 176 -3.10 -10.44 -28.04
N GLY A 177 -3.33 -11.34 -27.08
CA GLY A 177 -4.61 -11.51 -26.40
C GLY A 177 -4.74 -10.62 -25.15
N ASP A 178 -5.98 -10.45 -24.66
CA ASP A 178 -6.25 -9.72 -23.41
C ASP A 178 -6.02 -10.60 -22.17
N PRO A 179 -5.02 -10.30 -21.31
CA PRO A 179 -4.75 -11.08 -20.10
C PRO A 179 -5.69 -10.75 -18.93
N SER A 180 -6.58 -9.76 -19.03
CA SER A 180 -7.40 -9.24 -17.93
C SER A 180 -8.28 -10.30 -17.25
N HIS A 181 -8.65 -11.34 -17.99
CA HIS A 181 -9.48 -12.46 -17.50
C HIS A 181 -8.69 -13.51 -16.71
N ILE A 182 -7.35 -13.50 -16.78
CA ILE A 182 -6.52 -14.45 -16.04
C ILE A 182 -6.37 -13.97 -14.59
N PRO A 183 -6.68 -14.81 -13.58
CA PRO A 183 -6.41 -14.46 -12.19
C PRO A 183 -4.93 -14.10 -11.99
N LEU A 184 -4.64 -13.07 -11.20
CA LEU A 184 -3.28 -12.60 -10.95
C LEU A 184 -2.54 -12.03 -12.19
N PHE A 185 -3.26 -11.66 -13.26
CA PHE A 185 -2.63 -11.06 -14.45
C PHE A 185 -1.84 -9.78 -14.15
N GLN A 186 -2.14 -9.06 -13.07
CA GLN A 186 -1.38 -7.90 -12.63
C GLN A 186 0.09 -8.24 -12.29
N TYR A 187 0.41 -9.52 -12.06
CA TYR A 187 1.78 -10.00 -11.83
C TYR A 187 2.52 -10.41 -13.10
N ARG A 188 1.90 -10.32 -14.29
CA ARG A 188 2.46 -10.83 -15.56
C ARG A 188 3.89 -10.35 -15.84
N GLY A 189 4.13 -9.05 -15.67
CA GLY A 189 5.44 -8.41 -15.81
C GLY A 189 6.22 -8.25 -14.49
N ARG A 190 5.83 -8.93 -13.41
CA ARG A 190 6.46 -8.80 -12.10
C ARG A 190 7.48 -9.93 -11.85
N SER A 191 8.50 -9.62 -11.05
CA SER A 191 9.52 -10.59 -10.63
C SER A 191 8.95 -11.60 -9.63
N PHE A 192 9.59 -12.77 -9.54
CA PHE A 192 9.22 -13.78 -8.55
C PHE A 192 9.34 -13.27 -7.11
N TYR A 193 10.32 -12.43 -6.82
CA TYR A 193 10.47 -11.80 -5.51
C TYR A 193 9.24 -10.97 -5.10
N VAL A 194 8.65 -10.21 -6.03
CA VAL A 194 7.42 -9.46 -5.77
C VAL A 194 6.25 -10.39 -5.46
N MET A 195 6.09 -11.46 -6.26
CA MET A 195 5.03 -12.44 -6.06
C MET A 195 5.16 -13.16 -4.71
N ARG A 196 6.39 -13.50 -4.33
CA ARG A 196 6.72 -14.13 -3.05
C ARG A 196 6.34 -13.24 -1.87
N ASN A 197 6.75 -11.97 -1.89
CA ASN A 197 6.44 -11.03 -0.81
C ASN A 197 4.92 -10.79 -0.71
N ASP A 198 4.24 -10.62 -1.85
CA ASP A 198 2.78 -10.44 -1.85
C ASP A 198 2.05 -11.67 -1.29
N ALA A 199 2.50 -12.89 -1.64
CA ALA A 199 1.96 -14.11 -1.05
C ALA A 199 2.19 -14.17 0.47
N LEU A 200 3.36 -13.74 0.95
CA LEU A 200 3.64 -13.65 2.38
C LEU A 200 2.72 -12.65 3.09
N ASP A 201 2.53 -11.46 2.53
CA ASP A 201 1.68 -10.42 3.10
C ASP A 201 0.22 -10.88 3.14
N ARG A 202 -0.25 -11.48 2.05
CA ARG A 202 -1.63 -11.94 1.87
C ARG A 202 -1.99 -13.17 2.69
N PHE A 203 -1.07 -14.10 2.94
CA PHE A 203 -1.37 -15.35 3.66
C PHE A 203 -0.72 -15.45 5.04
N GLY A 204 0.40 -14.77 5.28
CA GLY A 204 1.21 -14.88 6.50
C GLY A 204 0.76 -13.97 7.65
N THR A 205 0.08 -12.86 7.35
CA THR A 205 -0.35 -11.86 8.35
C THR A 205 -1.65 -12.28 9.05
N ARG A 206 -1.70 -12.15 10.39
CA ARG A 206 -2.89 -12.53 11.20
C ARG A 206 -4.02 -11.50 11.14
N LEU A 207 -3.71 -10.25 10.80
CA LEU A 207 -4.64 -9.14 10.78
C LEU A 207 -4.53 -8.46 9.40
N GLU A 208 -5.62 -8.47 8.64
CA GLU A 208 -5.78 -7.70 7.40
C GLU A 208 -7.27 -7.40 7.33
N LYS A 209 -7.59 -6.12 7.42
CA LYS A 209 -8.93 -5.63 7.17
C LYS A 209 -9.08 -5.47 5.65
N ARG A 210 -10.24 -5.82 5.14
CA ARG A 210 -10.59 -5.59 3.73
C ARG A 210 -11.73 -4.61 3.66
N PHE A 211 -11.53 -3.56 2.89
CA PHE A 211 -12.47 -2.47 2.80
C PHE A 211 -13.18 -2.45 1.45
N THR A 212 -14.43 -2.00 1.44
CA THR A 212 -15.14 -1.60 0.22
C THR A 212 -14.71 -0.20 -0.18
N GLN A 213 -14.99 0.21 -1.43
CA GLN A 213 -14.72 1.59 -1.84
C GLN A 213 -15.50 2.60 -0.98
N ALA A 214 -16.74 2.28 -0.61
CA ALA A 214 -17.55 3.11 0.28
C ALA A 214 -16.97 3.20 1.71
N GLU A 215 -16.49 2.08 2.26
CA GLU A 215 -15.82 2.06 3.58
C GLU A 215 -14.51 2.87 3.53
N ILE A 216 -13.72 2.78 2.46
CA ILE A 216 -12.52 3.61 2.29
C ILE A 216 -12.90 5.09 2.18
N MET A 217 -13.95 5.43 1.43
CA MET A 217 -14.44 6.80 1.33
C MET A 217 -14.80 7.35 2.72
N THR A 218 -15.62 6.62 3.48
CA THR A 218 -15.99 7.01 4.85
C THR A 218 -14.76 7.18 5.73
N LEU A 219 -13.82 6.23 5.73
CA LEU A 219 -12.59 6.32 6.51
C LEU A 219 -11.76 7.56 6.19
N LEU A 220 -11.62 7.91 4.91
CA LEU A 220 -10.83 9.06 4.48
C LEU A 220 -11.54 10.37 4.84
N THR A 221 -12.86 10.47 4.63
CA THR A 221 -13.64 11.65 5.01
C THR A 221 -13.63 11.87 6.52
N GLU A 222 -13.86 10.83 7.33
CA GLU A 222 -13.82 10.92 8.80
C GLU A 222 -12.43 11.20 9.36
N ALA A 223 -11.37 10.99 8.56
CA ALA A 223 -10.01 11.37 8.91
C ALA A 223 -9.68 12.83 8.56
N GLY A 224 -10.59 13.57 7.92
CA GLY A 224 -10.39 14.97 7.53
C GLY A 224 -9.77 15.14 6.14
N LEU A 225 -10.07 14.24 5.21
CA LEU A 225 -9.71 14.38 3.79
C LEU A 225 -10.95 14.72 2.94
N ASP A 226 -10.79 15.70 2.05
CA ASP A 226 -11.73 16.12 1.01
C ASP A 226 -11.18 15.81 -0.40
N ASP A 227 -11.97 16.09 -1.45
CA ASP A 227 -11.62 15.85 -2.87
C ASP A 227 -11.03 14.45 -3.13
N ILE A 228 -11.70 13.42 -2.58
CA ILE A 228 -11.21 12.04 -2.65
C ILE A 228 -11.45 11.46 -4.04
N LYS A 229 -10.36 11.02 -4.68
CA LYS A 229 -10.34 10.38 -6.00
C LYS A 229 -9.80 8.96 -5.88
N PHE A 230 -10.44 8.02 -6.57
CA PHE A 230 -9.97 6.63 -6.68
C PHE A 230 -9.37 6.38 -8.05
N SER A 231 -8.37 5.49 -8.12
CA SER A 231 -7.79 5.08 -9.41
C SER A 231 -8.76 4.20 -10.19
N GLU A 232 -8.96 4.53 -11.47
CA GLU A 232 -9.79 3.76 -12.41
C GLU A 232 -9.08 2.48 -12.91
N ASP A 233 -7.76 2.42 -12.74
CA ASP A 233 -6.88 1.36 -13.21
C ASP A 233 -6.39 0.44 -12.08
N PRO A 234 -5.96 -0.80 -12.39
CA PRO A 234 -5.37 -1.68 -11.39
C PRO A 234 -4.20 -1.01 -10.65
N PRO A 235 -4.19 -1.04 -9.30
CA PRO A 235 -4.90 -1.99 -8.45
C PRO A 235 -6.23 -1.48 -7.87
N TRP A 236 -6.92 -0.49 -8.47
CA TRP A 236 -8.32 -0.07 -8.28
C TRP A 236 -8.78 0.40 -6.87
N TRP A 237 -7.89 0.39 -5.87
CA TRP A 237 -8.15 0.89 -4.51
C TRP A 237 -6.99 1.74 -4.00
N VAL A 238 -6.38 2.45 -4.94
CA VAL A 238 -5.51 3.58 -4.68
C VAL A 238 -6.41 4.79 -4.63
N ALA A 239 -6.35 5.54 -3.53
CA ALA A 239 -7.10 6.77 -3.38
C ALA A 239 -6.17 7.93 -3.00
N VAL A 240 -6.50 9.12 -3.48
CA VAL A 240 -5.88 10.37 -3.05
C VAL A 240 -6.98 11.27 -2.52
N GLY A 241 -6.79 11.83 -1.34
CA GLY A 241 -7.61 12.91 -0.80
C GLY A 241 -6.72 14.05 -0.32
N HIS A 242 -7.27 15.23 -0.12
CA HIS A 242 -6.54 16.41 0.36
C HIS A 242 -6.98 16.76 1.77
N ARG A 243 -6.06 17.11 2.66
CA ARG A 243 -6.42 17.55 4.01
C ARG A 243 -7.40 18.72 3.93
N SER A 244 -8.55 18.59 4.57
CA SER A 244 -9.54 19.65 4.68
C SER A 244 -8.88 20.93 5.17
N SER A 245 -9.15 22.05 4.50
CA SER A 245 -8.49 23.32 4.85
C SER A 245 -8.96 23.90 6.18
N GLY A 246 -9.97 23.29 6.80
CA GLY A 246 -10.81 23.94 7.80
C GLY A 246 -11.57 25.07 7.11
N LEU A 247 -12.88 24.94 6.93
CA LEU A 247 -13.67 26.15 6.86
C LEU A 247 -13.47 26.83 8.22
N ASN A 248 -12.80 27.99 8.20
CA ASN A 248 -12.95 28.94 9.29
C ASN A 248 -14.45 29.27 9.33
N ASP A 249 -15.17 28.62 10.25
CA ASP A 249 -16.43 29.14 10.77
C ASP A 249 -16.11 30.08 11.95
#